data_AF-A0A3C1EQ24-F1
#
_entry.id   AF-A0A3C1EQ24-F1
#
_cell.length_a   1.000
_cell.length_b   1.000
_cell.length_c   1.000
_cell.angle_alpha   90.00
_cell.angle_beta   90.00
_cell.angle_gamma   90.00
#
_symmetry.space_group_name_H-M   'P 1'
#
loop_
_entity.id
_entity.type
_entity.pdbx_description
1 polymer ?
#
loop_
_entity_poly.entity_id
_entity_poly.type
_entity_poly.pdbx_seq_one_letter_code
_entity_poly.pdbx_strand_id
1 'polypeptide(L)'
;MRAGPCLRSTLLTTLFCYGAALALAWRGQKALPPPIGLYDQSSGGDDEAGESRTTQRLLQTKDSYIAEYGFQNFNRHWLQVQYQAPKTAYGVYCDGFGYAKDDLDAIDAWHNKARQGAYKFAISAKKTQAQLDAAMAKLKAERDKKVADYLASRGFKLRPGGIVMADVPHIVRRSAEPLRPLAMAFERIAVAKSYDSESLVGSVAAMAQTALHYRIPPVLEDGRHTAGIMPPLKALVRGWGDCDTKTGLLASVLANWPHMRMVGIAVPGHYLMGVLRIPAKGDAFVEYQGLQYVLIEPAGPAWLPPGTVGEDTLPKLQAAEGFAIEPFFDAQG
;
A
#
# COMPACT_ATOMS: atom_id res chain seq x y z
N MET A 1 53.33 -54.48 -40.85
CA MET A 1 52.70 -53.33 -41.57
C MET A 1 51.37 -53.01 -40.89
N ARG A 2 51.17 -51.72 -40.58
CA ARG A 2 49.95 -51.03 -40.06
C ARG A 2 49.53 -51.41 -38.62
N ALA A 3 49.78 -50.66 -37.55
CA ALA A 3 49.64 -49.23 -37.17
C ALA A 3 48.26 -48.84 -36.56
N GLY A 4 48.16 -48.94 -35.22
CA GLY A 4 47.50 -48.05 -34.22
C GLY A 4 45.97 -47.79 -34.25
N PRO A 5 45.39 -47.07 -33.24
CA PRO A 5 45.93 -46.72 -31.91
C PRO A 5 44.92 -46.71 -30.71
N CYS A 6 45.50 -46.66 -29.50
CA CYS A 6 45.09 -45.91 -28.29
C CYS A 6 43.67 -46.03 -27.66
N LEU A 7 43.53 -46.91 -26.67
CA LEU A 7 42.65 -46.71 -25.51
C LEU A 7 43.42 -45.93 -24.42
N ARG A 8 43.26 -44.61 -24.36
CA ARG A 8 43.60 -43.76 -23.19
C ARG A 8 43.16 -42.31 -23.44
N SER A 9 41.85 -42.05 -23.44
CA SER A 9 41.29 -40.67 -23.39
C SER A 9 39.76 -40.72 -23.32
N THR A 10 39.17 -41.09 -22.17
CA THR A 10 37.70 -41.01 -22.02
C THR A 10 37.24 -40.84 -20.56
N LEU A 11 38.09 -40.27 -19.71
CA LEU A 11 37.77 -40.04 -18.29
C LEU A 11 38.01 -38.60 -17.81
N LEU A 12 38.28 -37.66 -18.73
CA LEU A 12 38.47 -36.24 -18.39
C LEU A 12 37.47 -35.27 -19.03
N THR A 13 36.47 -35.77 -19.78
CA THR A 13 35.44 -34.93 -20.43
C THR A 13 34.06 -35.01 -19.77
N THR A 14 33.84 -35.92 -18.82
CA THR A 14 32.57 -36.04 -18.08
C THR A 14 32.49 -35.20 -16.81
N LEU A 15 33.59 -34.60 -16.35
CA LEU A 15 33.63 -33.73 -15.16
C LEU A 15 33.46 -32.24 -15.44
N PHE A 16 33.48 -31.81 -16.71
CA PHE A 16 33.26 -30.40 -17.08
C PHE A 16 31.80 -30.08 -17.45
N CYS A 17 31.00 -31.10 -17.82
CA CYS A 17 29.58 -30.90 -18.15
C CYS A 17 28.66 -30.80 -16.92
N TYR A 18 29.05 -31.34 -15.76
CA TYR A 18 28.27 -31.21 -14.52
C TYR A 18 28.42 -29.84 -13.83
N GLY A 19 29.57 -29.16 -14.00
CA GLY A 19 29.78 -27.80 -13.47
C GLY A 19 29.00 -26.72 -14.22
N ALA A 20 28.79 -26.89 -15.53
CA ALA A 20 28.01 -25.96 -16.34
C ALA A 20 26.49 -26.16 -16.16
N ALA A 21 26.01 -27.40 -15.97
CA ALA A 21 24.60 -27.70 -15.75
C ALA A 21 24.05 -27.11 -14.44
N LEU A 22 24.85 -27.11 -13.36
CA LEU A 22 24.46 -26.46 -12.08
C LEU A 22 24.55 -24.92 -12.13
N ALA A 23 25.44 -24.36 -12.94
CA ALA A 23 25.53 -22.91 -13.14
C ALA A 23 24.41 -22.34 -14.04
N LEU A 24 23.88 -23.15 -14.97
CA LEU A 24 22.71 -22.83 -15.80
C LEU A 24 21.39 -23.07 -15.06
N ALA A 25 21.30 -24.10 -14.21
CA ALA A 25 20.13 -24.33 -13.36
C ALA A 25 19.92 -23.23 -12.29
N TRP A 26 20.98 -22.52 -11.89
CA TRP A 26 20.90 -21.42 -10.92
C TRP A 26 20.58 -20.05 -11.54
N ARG A 27 20.66 -19.91 -12.87
CA ARG A 27 20.28 -18.69 -13.60
C ARG A 27 18.77 -18.58 -13.90
N GLY A 28 17.98 -19.59 -13.58
CA GLY A 28 16.54 -19.65 -13.86
C GLY A 28 15.60 -19.15 -12.74
N GLN A 29 16.10 -18.66 -11.60
CA GLN A 29 15.26 -18.35 -10.42
C GLN A 29 15.43 -16.94 -9.84
N LYS A 30 15.92 -15.97 -10.64
CA LYS A 30 16.09 -14.57 -10.22
C LYS A 30 15.47 -13.56 -11.18
N ALA A 31 14.26 -13.84 -11.66
CA ALA A 31 13.33 -12.76 -11.86
C ALA A 31 12.47 -12.74 -10.59
N LEU A 32 12.45 -11.62 -9.86
CA LEU A 32 11.20 -11.28 -9.18
C LEU A 32 10.13 -11.45 -10.26
N PRO A 33 9.10 -12.29 -10.07
CA PRO A 33 8.03 -12.30 -11.05
C PRO A 33 7.63 -10.84 -11.29
N PRO A 34 7.35 -10.41 -12.54
CA PRO A 34 6.64 -9.15 -12.71
C PRO A 34 5.48 -9.19 -11.71
N PRO A 35 5.20 -8.10 -10.96
CA PRO A 35 4.17 -8.13 -9.94
C PRO A 35 2.97 -8.82 -10.57
N ILE A 36 2.68 -10.04 -10.08
CA ILE A 36 1.59 -10.85 -10.60
C ILE A 36 0.40 -9.93 -10.46
N GLY A 37 -0.24 -9.63 -11.61
CA GLY A 37 -1.16 -8.52 -11.77
C GLY A 37 -1.96 -8.33 -10.50
N LEU A 38 -1.81 -7.14 -9.90
CA LEU A 38 -2.79 -6.66 -8.94
C LEU A 38 -4.15 -6.91 -9.56
N TYR A 39 -4.96 -7.65 -8.81
CA TYR A 39 -6.36 -7.94 -9.08
C TYR A 39 -6.97 -6.76 -9.84
N ASP A 40 -7.58 -7.05 -10.99
CA ASP A 40 -8.31 -6.07 -11.79
C ASP A 40 -9.39 -5.47 -10.88
N GLN A 41 -9.09 -4.33 -10.25
CA GLN A 41 -9.94 -3.60 -9.32
C GLN A 41 -10.91 -2.75 -10.13
N SER A 42 -11.78 -3.44 -10.87
CA SER A 42 -12.86 -2.85 -11.64
C SER A 42 -14.14 -3.59 -11.33
N SER A 43 -14.88 -3.11 -10.32
CA SER A 43 -16.34 -3.19 -10.38
C SER A 43 -16.81 -1.86 -10.94
N GLY A 44 -16.91 -1.82 -12.27
CA GLY A 44 -17.66 -0.79 -12.96
C GLY A 44 -19.12 -0.85 -12.52
N GLY A 45 -19.64 0.31 -12.15
CA GLY A 45 -21.05 0.58 -11.96
C GLY A 45 -21.30 1.97 -12.52
N ASP A 46 -22.16 2.03 -13.52
CA ASP A 46 -22.42 3.18 -14.36
C ASP A 46 -22.94 4.41 -13.59
N ASP A 47 -22.69 5.56 -14.20
CA ASP A 47 -23.26 6.85 -13.85
C ASP A 47 -24.80 6.77 -13.78
N GLU A 48 -25.39 6.89 -12.59
CA GLU A 48 -26.65 7.60 -12.32
C GLU A 48 -27.09 7.45 -10.84
N ALA A 49 -27.02 8.54 -10.05
CA ALA A 49 -28.04 8.89 -9.04
C ALA A 49 -27.68 10.17 -8.25
N GLY A 50 -28.29 11.29 -8.66
CA GLY A 50 -28.46 12.51 -7.86
C GLY A 50 -27.25 13.45 -7.86
N GLU A 51 -27.40 14.61 -8.50
CA GLU A 51 -26.40 15.70 -8.49
C GLU A 51 -26.09 16.18 -7.06
N SER A 52 -25.19 15.46 -6.37
CA SER A 52 -24.42 16.02 -5.28
C SER A 52 -23.61 17.14 -5.92
N ARG A 53 -24.04 18.39 -5.69
CA ARG A 53 -23.24 19.55 -6.05
C ARG A 53 -21.88 19.31 -5.38
N THR A 54 -20.82 19.22 -6.18
CA THR A 54 -19.46 19.18 -5.65
C THR A 54 -18.62 20.16 -6.44
N THR A 55 -17.65 20.75 -5.76
CA THR A 55 -16.67 21.61 -6.38
C THR A 55 -15.28 21.16 -5.95
N GLN A 56 -14.37 21.15 -6.91
CA GLN A 56 -12.98 20.88 -6.67
C GLN A 56 -12.17 21.99 -7.36
N ARG A 57 -11.31 22.65 -6.59
CA ARG A 57 -10.37 23.64 -7.13
C ARG A 57 -8.98 23.35 -6.60
N LEU A 58 -8.07 23.03 -7.51
CA LEU A 58 -6.68 22.73 -7.22
C LEU A 58 -5.82 23.84 -7.82
N LEU A 59 -5.06 24.53 -6.96
CA LEU A 59 -4.22 25.64 -7.33
C LEU A 59 -2.76 25.33 -6.96
N GLN A 60 -1.86 25.87 -7.77
CA GLN A 60 -0.43 25.84 -7.49
C GLN A 60 0.09 27.28 -7.46
N THR A 61 0.65 27.68 -6.33
CA THR A 61 1.37 28.95 -6.20
C THR A 61 2.87 28.71 -6.41
N LYS A 62 3.71 29.72 -6.21
CA LYS A 62 5.17 29.55 -6.22
C LYS A 62 5.61 28.52 -5.18
N ASP A 63 5.06 28.60 -3.96
CA ASP A 63 5.58 27.91 -2.78
C ASP A 63 4.65 26.83 -2.21
N SER A 64 3.41 26.72 -2.70
CA SER A 64 2.43 25.77 -2.16
C SER A 64 1.49 25.19 -3.22
N TYR A 65 0.92 24.04 -2.88
CA TYR A 65 -0.31 23.52 -3.46
C TYR A 65 -1.49 23.89 -2.55
N ILE A 66 -2.62 24.25 -3.15
CA ILE A 66 -3.86 24.55 -2.44
C ILE A 66 -4.96 23.68 -3.06
N ALA A 67 -5.68 22.94 -2.22
CA ALA A 67 -6.80 22.13 -2.63
C ALA A 67 -8.05 22.58 -1.88
N GLU A 68 -9.10 22.90 -2.62
CA GLU A 68 -10.40 23.34 -2.12
C GLU A 68 -11.48 22.35 -2.57
N TYR A 69 -12.30 21.92 -1.61
CA TYR A 69 -13.36 20.95 -1.82
C TYR A 69 -14.67 21.49 -1.25
N GLY A 70 -15.67 21.66 -2.11
CA GLY A 70 -17.06 21.92 -1.73
C GLY A 70 -17.92 20.68 -1.98
N PHE A 71 -18.75 20.31 -1.02
CA PHE A 71 -19.57 19.10 -1.09
C PHE A 71 -20.74 19.14 -0.10
N GLN A 72 -21.71 18.27 -0.30
CA GLN A 72 -22.82 18.06 0.64
C GLN A 72 -22.51 16.86 1.56
N ASN A 73 -22.54 17.07 2.89
CA ASN A 73 -22.41 15.97 3.85
C ASN A 73 -23.74 15.22 4.07
N PHE A 74 -23.73 14.13 4.83
CA PHE A 74 -24.94 13.30 5.07
C PHE A 74 -26.07 14.00 5.84
N ASN A 75 -25.77 15.09 6.55
CA ASN A 75 -26.78 15.98 7.14
C ASN A 75 -27.37 16.98 6.12
N ARG A 76 -27.05 16.81 4.83
CA ARG A 76 -27.42 17.67 3.70
C ARG A 76 -26.90 19.10 3.79
N HIS A 77 -25.95 19.38 4.67
CA HIS A 77 -25.29 20.68 4.75
C HIS A 77 -24.21 20.81 3.67
N TRP A 78 -24.17 21.98 3.02
CA TRP A 78 -23.06 22.37 2.17
C TRP A 78 -21.84 22.69 3.04
N LEU A 79 -20.73 22.00 2.79
CA LEU A 79 -19.45 22.21 3.45
C LEU A 79 -18.39 22.61 2.42
N GLN A 80 -17.42 23.38 2.88
CA GLN A 80 -16.22 23.70 2.13
C GLN A 80 -15.00 23.56 3.03
N VAL A 81 -13.99 22.84 2.55
CA VAL A 81 -12.69 22.73 3.21
C VAL A 81 -11.58 23.15 2.26
N GLN A 82 -10.53 23.72 2.82
CA GLN A 82 -9.32 24.09 2.10
C GLN A 82 -8.13 23.46 2.81
N TYR A 83 -7.18 22.97 2.01
CA TYR A 83 -5.91 22.46 2.47
C TYR A 83 -4.77 23.12 1.71
N GLN A 84 -3.70 23.47 2.41
CA GLN A 84 -2.49 24.01 1.80
C GLN A 84 -1.28 23.16 2.19
N ALA A 85 -0.52 22.73 1.18
CA ALA A 85 0.71 21.98 1.34
C ALA A 85 1.90 22.80 0.79
N PRO A 86 2.92 23.13 1.61
CA PRO A 86 4.17 23.67 1.09
C PRO A 86 4.80 22.71 0.08
N LYS A 87 5.30 23.21 -1.06
CA LYS A 87 5.88 22.34 -2.11
C LYS A 87 7.05 21.51 -1.61
N THR A 88 7.85 22.05 -0.70
CA THR A 88 8.99 21.34 -0.09
C THR A 88 8.51 20.14 0.74
N ALA A 89 7.56 20.37 1.66
CA ALA A 89 6.98 19.31 2.49
C ALA A 89 6.24 18.26 1.62
N TYR A 90 5.47 18.71 0.64
CA TYR A 90 4.80 17.83 -0.32
C TYR A 90 5.77 16.98 -1.13
N GLY A 91 6.86 17.59 -1.62
CA GLY A 91 7.93 16.91 -2.35
C GLY A 91 8.57 15.83 -1.50
N VAL A 92 9.03 16.16 -0.28
CA VAL A 92 9.62 15.19 0.67
C VAL A 92 8.65 14.04 0.98
N TYR A 93 7.37 14.35 1.18
CA TYR A 93 6.34 13.34 1.42
C TYR A 93 6.20 12.39 0.22
N CYS A 94 5.99 12.93 -0.97
CA CYS A 94 5.85 12.14 -2.19
C CYS A 94 7.13 11.35 -2.49
N ASP A 95 8.28 11.95 -2.18
CA ASP A 95 9.57 11.34 -2.45
C ASP A 95 9.88 10.12 -1.62
N GLY A 96 9.24 10.02 -0.46
CA GLY A 96 9.38 8.88 0.41
C GLY A 96 8.41 7.73 0.13
N PHE A 97 7.55 7.84 -0.89
CA PHE A 97 6.65 6.77 -1.33
C PHE A 97 7.10 6.18 -2.68
N GLY A 98 6.79 4.90 -2.89
CA GLY A 98 7.11 4.17 -4.11
C GLY A 98 8.55 3.67 -4.14
N TYR A 99 8.82 2.45 -4.59
CA TYR A 99 10.18 1.88 -4.62
C TYR A 99 10.78 1.88 -6.04
N ALA A 100 12.08 2.12 -6.16
CA ALA A 100 12.79 2.04 -7.43
C ALA A 100 13.44 0.66 -7.61
N LYS A 101 13.47 0.18 -8.86
CA LYS A 101 14.16 -1.07 -9.21
C LYS A 101 15.66 -0.97 -8.91
N ASP A 102 16.28 0.15 -9.24
CA ASP A 102 17.72 0.37 -9.08
C ASP A 102 18.18 0.24 -7.63
N ASP A 103 17.35 0.66 -6.66
CA ASP A 103 17.64 0.50 -5.24
C ASP A 103 17.64 -0.98 -4.81
N LEU A 104 16.71 -1.78 -5.35
CA LEU A 104 16.68 -3.23 -5.12
C LEU A 104 17.88 -3.91 -5.79
N ASP A 105 18.23 -3.50 -7.01
CA ASP A 105 19.38 -4.01 -7.74
C ASP A 105 20.70 -3.68 -7.00
N ALA A 106 20.79 -2.52 -6.35
CA ALA A 106 21.91 -2.16 -5.49
C ALA A 106 22.05 -3.08 -4.26
N ILE A 107 20.93 -3.44 -3.61
CA ILE A 107 20.92 -4.41 -2.51
C ILE A 107 21.40 -5.79 -3.00
N ASP A 108 20.93 -6.23 -4.16
CA ASP A 108 21.35 -7.50 -4.74
C ASP A 108 22.83 -7.49 -5.16
N ALA A 109 23.33 -6.39 -5.71
CA ALA A 109 24.75 -6.20 -6.04
C ALA A 109 25.64 -6.27 -4.78
N TRP A 110 25.24 -5.59 -3.70
CA TRP A 110 25.89 -5.70 -2.39
C TRP A 110 25.93 -7.16 -1.92
N HIS A 111 24.80 -7.85 -1.94
CA HIS A 111 24.70 -9.23 -1.47
C HIS A 111 25.58 -10.19 -2.30
N ASN A 112 25.61 -10.02 -3.62
CA ASN A 112 26.47 -10.82 -4.49
C ASN A 112 27.95 -10.59 -4.18
N LYS A 113 28.37 -9.33 -3.95
CA LYS A 113 29.75 -9.00 -3.53
C LYS A 113 30.09 -9.61 -2.17
N ALA A 114 29.17 -9.52 -1.20
CA ALA A 114 29.35 -10.10 0.13
C ALA A 114 29.50 -11.63 0.07
N ARG A 115 28.69 -12.31 -0.75
CA ARG A 115 28.79 -13.76 -0.99
C ARG A 115 30.13 -14.15 -1.61
N GLN A 116 30.60 -13.43 -2.62
CA GLN A 116 31.91 -13.70 -3.22
C GLN A 116 33.05 -13.54 -2.19
N GLY A 117 32.98 -12.51 -1.34
CA GLY A 117 33.92 -12.31 -0.24
C GLY A 117 33.90 -13.45 0.77
N ALA A 118 32.71 -13.86 1.23
CA ALA A 118 32.53 -14.97 2.16
C ALA A 118 33.04 -16.30 1.59
N TYR A 119 32.83 -16.55 0.30
CA TYR A 119 33.34 -17.73 -0.38
C TYR A 119 34.88 -17.74 -0.44
N LYS A 120 35.50 -16.62 -0.84
CA LYS A 120 36.96 -16.47 -0.85
C LYS A 120 37.57 -16.68 0.54
N PHE A 121 36.94 -16.09 1.57
CA PHE A 121 37.35 -16.27 2.97
C PHE A 121 37.21 -17.72 3.44
N ALA A 122 36.11 -18.41 3.08
CA ALA A 122 35.91 -19.80 3.46
C ALA A 122 37.00 -20.72 2.88
N ILE A 123 37.41 -20.48 1.63
CA ILE A 123 38.52 -21.20 0.99
C ILE A 123 39.84 -20.91 1.72
N SER A 124 40.18 -19.64 1.94
CA SER A 124 41.48 -19.28 2.55
C SER A 124 41.60 -19.74 4.00
N ALA A 125 40.50 -19.70 4.76
CA ALA A 125 40.43 -20.14 6.15
C ALA A 125 40.10 -21.64 6.31
N LYS A 126 40.09 -22.42 5.22
CA LYS A 126 39.78 -23.87 5.20
C LYS A 126 38.49 -24.21 5.98
N LYS A 127 37.45 -23.39 5.83
CA LYS A 127 36.16 -23.61 6.49
C LYS A 127 35.51 -24.87 5.93
N THR A 128 34.77 -25.57 6.79
CA THR A 128 33.93 -26.70 6.37
C THR A 128 32.76 -26.23 5.52
N GLN A 129 32.18 -27.13 4.74
CA GLN A 129 30.98 -26.84 3.95
C GLN A 129 29.83 -26.33 4.84
N ALA A 130 29.62 -26.93 6.01
CA ALA A 130 28.60 -26.50 6.96
C ALA A 130 28.81 -25.05 7.44
N GLN A 131 30.07 -24.64 7.67
CA GLN A 131 30.39 -23.26 8.04
C GLN A 131 30.15 -22.28 6.90
N LEU A 132 30.45 -22.68 5.65
CA LEU A 132 30.15 -21.88 4.46
C LEU A 132 28.63 -21.72 4.27
N ASP A 133 27.88 -22.81 4.38
CA ASP A 133 26.42 -22.81 4.22
C ASP A 133 25.75 -21.93 5.28
N ALA A 134 26.21 -22.02 6.54
CA ALA A 134 25.75 -21.15 7.61
C ALA A 134 26.05 -19.66 7.33
N ALA A 135 27.23 -19.34 6.79
CA ALA A 135 27.57 -17.98 6.39
C ALA A 135 26.70 -17.48 5.23
N MET A 136 26.43 -18.33 4.23
CA MET A 136 25.55 -18.00 3.10
C MET A 136 24.10 -17.81 3.53
N ALA A 137 23.61 -18.61 4.48
CA ALA A 137 22.29 -18.45 5.06
C ALA A 137 22.17 -17.11 5.81
N LYS A 138 23.19 -16.72 6.58
CA LYS A 138 23.22 -15.42 7.28
C LYS A 138 23.21 -14.24 6.30
N LEU A 139 24.02 -14.30 5.22
CA LEU A 139 24.02 -13.26 4.18
C LEU A 139 22.67 -13.15 3.47
N LYS A 140 22.01 -14.29 3.20
CA LYS A 140 20.67 -14.29 2.63
C LYS A 140 19.67 -13.63 3.56
N ALA A 141 19.67 -13.98 4.85
CA ALA A 141 18.80 -13.38 5.84
C ALA A 141 19.02 -11.86 5.96
N GLU A 142 20.27 -11.41 5.92
CA GLU A 142 20.60 -9.98 5.92
C GLU A 142 20.09 -9.26 4.66
N ARG A 143 20.24 -9.87 3.48
CA ARG A 143 19.68 -9.33 2.24
C ARG A 143 18.16 -9.22 2.32
N ASP A 144 17.49 -10.29 2.73
CA ASP A 144 16.03 -10.32 2.82
C ASP A 144 15.52 -9.27 3.81
N LYS A 145 16.22 -9.06 4.94
CA LYS A 145 15.96 -7.95 5.86
C LYS A 145 16.16 -6.58 5.20
N LYS A 146 17.26 -6.36 4.47
CA LYS A 146 17.51 -5.09 3.78
C LYS A 146 16.42 -4.77 2.74
N VAL A 147 15.97 -5.77 1.99
CA VAL A 147 14.87 -5.62 1.04
C VAL A 147 13.58 -5.27 1.77
N ALA A 148 13.23 -6.00 2.83
CA ALA A 148 12.03 -5.74 3.62
C ALA A 148 12.05 -4.35 4.26
N ASP A 149 13.16 -3.95 4.88
CA ASP A 149 13.33 -2.64 5.52
C ASP A 149 13.24 -1.51 4.47
N TYR A 150 13.84 -1.68 3.30
CA TYR A 150 13.72 -0.73 2.19
C TYR A 150 12.26 -0.61 1.73
N LEU A 151 11.60 -1.72 1.39
CA LEU A 151 10.20 -1.71 0.95
C LEU A 151 9.27 -1.08 1.99
N ALA A 152 9.44 -1.43 3.27
CA ALA A 152 8.70 -0.84 4.38
C ALA A 152 8.89 0.69 4.44
N SER A 153 10.13 1.17 4.28
CA SER A 153 10.41 2.62 4.26
C SER A 153 9.73 3.37 3.09
N ARG A 154 9.33 2.63 2.04
CA ARG A 154 8.66 3.15 0.84
C ARG A 154 7.15 2.95 0.84
N GLY A 155 6.57 2.37 1.90
CA GLY A 155 5.13 2.13 2.03
C GLY A 155 4.65 0.75 1.57
N PHE A 156 5.54 -0.25 1.53
CA PHE A 156 5.23 -1.60 1.05
C PHE A 156 5.59 -2.68 2.06
N LYS A 157 4.86 -3.78 1.99
CA LYS A 157 5.14 -5.01 2.74
C LYS A 157 5.42 -6.16 1.79
N LEU A 158 6.31 -7.05 2.19
CA LEU A 158 6.62 -8.29 1.47
C LEU A 158 5.78 -9.43 2.05
N ARG A 159 4.99 -10.11 1.21
CA ARG A 159 4.25 -11.32 1.58
C ARG A 159 5.02 -12.59 1.18
N PRO A 160 4.65 -13.76 1.74
CA PRO A 160 5.18 -15.04 1.29
C PRO A 160 5.10 -15.19 -0.23
N GLY A 161 6.10 -15.85 -0.81
CA GLY A 161 6.24 -15.92 -2.28
C GLY A 161 6.91 -14.71 -2.92
N GLY A 162 7.33 -13.71 -2.13
CA GLY A 162 8.05 -12.53 -2.63
C GLY A 162 7.13 -11.48 -3.27
N ILE A 163 5.84 -11.51 -2.94
CA ILE A 163 4.85 -10.57 -3.47
C ILE A 163 4.99 -9.25 -2.71
N VAL A 164 5.26 -8.17 -3.44
CA VAL A 164 5.30 -6.81 -2.90
C VAL A 164 3.91 -6.20 -2.99
N MET A 165 3.39 -5.69 -1.88
CA MET A 165 2.07 -5.07 -1.81
C MET A 165 2.15 -3.74 -1.06
N ALA A 166 1.25 -2.82 -1.37
CA ALA A 166 1.09 -1.62 -0.55
C ALA A 166 0.75 -2.01 0.90
N ASP A 167 1.38 -1.33 1.85
CA ASP A 167 1.04 -1.43 3.26
C ASP A 167 0.14 -0.25 3.63
N VAL A 168 -1.16 -0.37 3.33
CA VAL A 168 -2.15 0.70 3.56
C VAL A 168 -2.13 1.17 5.03
N PRO A 169 -2.10 0.31 6.06
CA PRO A 169 -1.90 0.75 7.44
C PRO A 169 -0.66 1.61 7.66
N HIS A 170 0.50 1.21 7.13
CA HIS A 170 1.72 2.02 7.25
C HIS A 170 1.58 3.37 6.54
N ILE A 171 0.99 3.37 5.34
CA ILE A 171 0.73 4.59 4.57
C ILE A 171 -0.19 5.53 5.37
N VAL A 172 -1.26 5.03 5.98
CA VAL A 172 -2.17 5.80 6.83
C VAL A 172 -1.43 6.44 8.01
N ARG A 173 -0.67 5.65 8.78
CA ARG A 173 0.08 6.16 9.94
C ARG A 173 1.04 7.28 9.56
N ARG A 174 1.76 7.11 8.44
CA ARG A 174 2.70 8.11 7.94
C ARG A 174 2.03 9.38 7.41
N SER A 175 0.77 9.27 6.99
CA SER A 175 0.01 10.36 6.38
C SER A 175 -0.84 11.14 7.39
N ALA A 176 -1.01 10.63 8.61
CA ALA A 176 -1.82 11.28 9.64
C ALA A 176 -1.31 12.70 9.96
N GLU A 177 -0.03 12.86 10.30
CA GLU A 177 0.52 14.17 10.68
C GLU A 177 0.46 15.20 9.55
N PRO A 178 0.87 14.89 8.30
CA PRO A 178 0.74 15.84 7.19
C PRO A 178 -0.71 16.28 6.90
N LEU A 179 -1.69 15.43 7.22
CA LEU A 179 -3.12 15.70 7.01
C LEU A 179 -3.82 16.31 8.22
N ARG A 180 -3.12 16.51 9.34
CA ARG A 180 -3.65 17.18 10.54
C ARG A 180 -4.32 18.53 10.26
N PRO A 181 -3.79 19.43 9.38
CA PRO A 181 -4.48 20.68 9.06
C PRO A 181 -5.88 20.49 8.47
N LEU A 182 -6.09 19.42 7.69
CA LEU A 182 -7.41 19.09 7.17
C LEU A 182 -8.33 18.58 8.28
N ALA A 183 -7.83 17.72 9.16
CA ALA A 183 -8.59 17.25 10.33
C ALA A 183 -9.07 18.42 11.20
N MET A 184 -8.19 19.39 11.47
CA MET A 184 -8.54 20.62 12.21
C MET A 184 -9.57 21.49 11.47
N ALA A 185 -9.57 21.52 10.14
CA ALA A 185 -10.59 22.23 9.37
C ALA A 185 -11.98 21.59 9.58
N PHE A 186 -12.05 20.26 9.57
CA PHE A 186 -13.27 19.52 9.88
C PHE A 186 -13.73 19.71 11.34
N GLU A 187 -12.82 19.72 12.32
CA GLU A 187 -13.16 20.01 13.72
C GLU A 187 -13.79 21.39 13.89
N ARG A 188 -13.23 22.43 13.25
CA ARG A 188 -13.80 23.79 13.31
C ARG A 188 -15.22 23.83 12.74
N ILE A 189 -15.46 23.13 11.64
CA ILE A 189 -16.80 22.97 11.06
C ILE A 189 -17.73 22.26 12.04
N ALA A 190 -17.25 21.18 12.67
CA ALA A 190 -18.02 20.41 13.64
C ALA A 190 -18.44 21.25 14.83
N VAL A 191 -17.52 22.02 15.42
CA VAL A 191 -17.82 22.95 16.52
C VAL A 191 -18.84 23.99 16.08
N ALA A 192 -18.61 24.65 14.94
CA ALA A 192 -19.50 25.71 14.45
C ALA A 192 -20.92 25.21 14.13
N LYS A 193 -21.07 23.96 13.69
CA LYS A 193 -22.35 23.34 13.34
C LYS A 193 -22.91 22.40 14.41
N SER A 194 -22.25 22.30 15.57
CA SER A 194 -22.60 21.37 16.66
C SER A 194 -22.75 19.91 16.20
N TYR A 195 -21.81 19.45 15.36
CA TYR A 195 -21.77 18.06 14.91
C TYR A 195 -21.26 17.14 16.02
N ASP A 196 -21.90 15.98 16.12
CA ASP A 196 -21.38 14.84 16.87
C ASP A 196 -20.27 14.12 16.09
N SER A 197 -19.70 13.08 16.72
CA SER A 197 -18.63 12.28 16.13
C SER A 197 -19.06 11.61 14.83
N GLU A 198 -20.31 11.15 14.75
CA GLU A 198 -20.84 10.49 13.54
C GLU A 198 -20.97 11.45 12.37
N SER A 199 -21.54 12.64 12.60
CA SER A 199 -21.64 13.70 11.61
C SER A 199 -20.28 14.19 11.15
N LEU A 200 -19.30 14.26 12.06
CA LEU A 200 -17.92 14.63 11.75
C LEU A 200 -17.24 13.57 10.86
N VAL A 201 -17.28 12.30 11.24
CA VAL A 201 -16.74 11.18 10.42
C VAL A 201 -17.44 11.12 9.07
N GLY A 202 -18.77 11.21 9.07
CA GLY A 202 -19.59 11.25 7.86
C GLY A 202 -19.26 12.42 6.94
N SER A 203 -18.89 13.58 7.50
CA SER A 203 -18.43 14.73 6.71
C SER A 203 -17.13 14.47 5.97
N VAL A 204 -16.16 13.78 6.57
CA VAL A 204 -14.91 13.42 5.87
C VAL A 204 -15.18 12.33 4.84
N ALA A 205 -16.03 11.34 5.17
CA ALA A 205 -16.44 10.29 4.25
C ALA A 205 -17.13 10.87 3.00
N ALA A 206 -18.08 11.79 3.18
CA ALA A 206 -18.75 12.47 2.07
C ALA A 206 -17.76 13.20 1.17
N MET A 207 -16.77 13.92 1.74
CA MET A 207 -15.72 14.57 0.94
C MET A 207 -14.92 13.56 0.11
N ALA A 208 -14.47 12.46 0.73
CA ALA A 208 -13.69 11.42 0.05
C ALA A 208 -14.48 10.74 -1.08
N GLN A 209 -15.77 10.48 -0.85
CA GLN A 209 -16.63 9.83 -1.83
C GLN A 209 -16.97 10.74 -3.01
N THR A 210 -17.33 12.01 -2.76
CA THR A 210 -17.96 12.86 -3.79
C THR A 210 -17.07 14.00 -4.30
N ALA A 211 -16.20 14.56 -3.46
CA ALA A 211 -15.38 15.72 -3.82
C ALA A 211 -14.02 15.33 -4.44
N LEU A 212 -13.54 14.11 -4.18
CA LEU A 212 -12.38 13.53 -4.87
C LEU A 212 -12.85 12.61 -5.99
N HIS A 213 -12.24 12.69 -7.17
CA HIS A 213 -12.59 11.83 -8.30
C HIS A 213 -12.04 10.41 -8.12
N TYR A 214 -12.78 9.41 -8.61
CA TYR A 214 -12.28 8.04 -8.66
C TYR A 214 -11.41 7.84 -9.89
N ARG A 215 -10.16 7.40 -9.69
CA ARG A 215 -9.23 7.02 -10.75
C ARG A 215 -8.20 6.04 -10.21
N ILE A 216 -7.85 5.03 -11.00
CA ILE A 216 -6.82 4.04 -10.67
C ILE A 216 -5.44 4.66 -10.90
N PRO A 217 -4.59 4.80 -9.86
CA PRO A 217 -3.21 5.25 -10.02
C PRO A 217 -2.37 4.28 -10.88
N PRO A 218 -1.44 4.78 -11.69
CA PRO A 218 -0.53 3.92 -12.45
C PRO A 218 0.39 3.15 -11.49
N VAL A 219 0.72 1.89 -11.82
CA VAL A 219 1.62 1.04 -11.03
C VAL A 219 3.09 1.48 -11.04
N LEU A 220 3.46 2.34 -11.99
CA LEU A 220 4.78 2.95 -12.16
C LEU A 220 4.60 4.45 -12.43
N GLU A 221 5.25 5.28 -11.63
CA GLU A 221 5.22 6.74 -11.77
C GLU A 221 6.61 7.29 -11.46
N ASP A 222 7.14 8.14 -12.34
CA ASP A 222 8.46 8.79 -12.16
C ASP A 222 9.60 7.80 -11.82
N GLY A 223 9.59 6.61 -12.45
CA GLY A 223 10.58 5.55 -12.22
C GLY A 223 10.41 4.76 -10.92
N ARG A 224 9.30 4.98 -10.18
CA ARG A 224 9.00 4.29 -8.92
C ARG A 224 7.74 3.46 -9.03
N HIS A 225 7.81 2.25 -8.52
CA HIS A 225 6.66 1.36 -8.39
C HIS A 225 5.79 1.83 -7.21
N THR A 226 4.50 2.03 -7.49
CA THR A 226 3.49 2.50 -6.52
C THR A 226 2.56 1.38 -6.06
N ALA A 227 2.60 0.21 -6.71
CA ALA A 227 1.63 -0.87 -6.58
C ALA A 227 0.17 -0.40 -6.74
N GLY A 228 -0.07 0.61 -7.57
CA GLY A 228 -1.41 1.07 -7.91
C GLY A 228 -2.07 1.96 -6.86
N ILE A 229 -1.41 2.31 -5.74
CA ILE A 229 -1.95 3.24 -4.74
C ILE A 229 -1.30 4.62 -4.85
N MET A 230 -2.07 5.68 -4.59
CA MET A 230 -1.55 7.02 -4.38
C MET A 230 -1.54 7.35 -2.88
N PRO A 231 -0.43 7.89 -2.32
CA PRO A 231 -0.38 8.17 -0.91
C PRO A 231 -1.32 9.35 -0.56
N PRO A 232 -2.01 9.34 0.60
CA PRO A 232 -3.10 10.25 0.97
C PRO A 232 -2.90 11.76 0.70
N LEU A 233 -1.78 12.35 1.12
CA LEU A 233 -1.53 13.78 0.86
C LEU A 233 -1.42 14.09 -0.65
N LYS A 234 -0.86 13.17 -1.43
CA LYS A 234 -0.79 13.28 -2.89
C LYS A 234 -2.19 13.24 -3.50
N ALA A 235 -3.05 12.34 -3.01
CA ALA A 235 -4.45 12.26 -3.43
C ALA A 235 -5.24 13.53 -3.10
N LEU A 236 -5.05 14.09 -1.91
CA LEU A 236 -5.68 15.35 -1.51
C LEU A 236 -5.21 16.55 -2.34
N VAL A 237 -3.96 16.60 -2.75
CA VAL A 237 -3.45 17.70 -3.60
C VAL A 237 -3.86 17.51 -5.06
N ARG A 238 -3.98 16.26 -5.53
CA ARG A 238 -4.36 15.94 -6.92
C ARG A 238 -5.87 15.84 -7.14
N GLY A 239 -6.66 15.71 -6.08
CA GLY A 239 -8.13 15.65 -6.16
C GLY A 239 -8.69 14.32 -6.63
N TRP A 240 -7.93 13.23 -6.54
CA TRP A 240 -8.41 11.92 -6.99
C TRP A 240 -7.67 10.76 -6.33
N GLY A 241 -8.29 9.58 -6.38
CA GLY A 241 -7.75 8.31 -5.90
C GLY A 241 -8.70 7.15 -6.16
N ASP A 242 -8.20 5.93 -6.07
CA ASP A 242 -8.99 4.70 -6.08
C ASP A 242 -9.51 4.34 -4.67
N CYS A 243 -10.08 3.14 -4.50
CA CYS A 243 -10.63 2.70 -3.22
C CYS A 243 -9.56 2.62 -2.11
N ASP A 244 -8.38 2.09 -2.41
CA ASP A 244 -7.24 2.02 -1.47
C ASP A 244 -6.80 3.42 -1.05
N THR A 245 -6.59 4.31 -2.02
CA THR A 245 -6.15 5.69 -1.82
C THR A 245 -7.15 6.51 -1.01
N LYS A 246 -8.43 6.46 -1.38
CA LYS A 246 -9.49 7.23 -0.72
C LYS A 246 -9.73 6.74 0.71
N THR A 247 -9.66 5.42 0.93
CA THR A 247 -9.69 4.84 2.27
C THR A 247 -8.50 5.30 3.09
N GLY A 248 -7.29 5.27 2.51
CA GLY A 248 -6.09 5.79 3.14
C GLY A 248 -6.24 7.27 3.52
N LEU A 249 -6.81 8.10 2.64
CA LEU A 249 -7.05 9.52 2.91
C LEU A 249 -8.04 9.73 4.07
N LEU A 250 -9.20 9.08 4.02
CA LEU A 250 -10.20 9.15 5.08
C LEU A 250 -9.56 8.78 6.42
N ALA A 251 -8.97 7.58 6.50
CA ALA A 251 -8.35 7.07 7.73
C ALA A 251 -7.24 7.98 8.25
N SER A 252 -6.42 8.56 7.38
CA SER A 252 -5.34 9.47 7.79
C SER A 252 -5.86 10.78 8.40
N VAL A 253 -6.98 11.31 7.90
CA VAL A 253 -7.64 12.47 8.50
C VAL A 253 -8.20 12.09 9.87
N LEU A 254 -8.97 10.99 9.93
CA LEU A 254 -9.62 10.50 11.16
C LEU A 254 -8.61 10.15 12.27
N ALA A 255 -7.41 9.69 11.90
CA ALA A 255 -6.32 9.35 12.82
C ALA A 255 -5.83 10.51 13.71
N ASN A 256 -6.19 11.76 13.36
CA ASN A 256 -5.82 12.92 14.16
C ASN A 256 -6.79 13.18 15.33
N TRP A 257 -7.88 12.42 15.43
CA TRP A 257 -8.88 12.57 16.50
C TRP A 257 -8.69 11.54 17.60
N PRO A 258 -8.84 11.95 18.87
CA PRO A 258 -8.61 11.06 20.00
C PRO A 258 -9.59 9.87 19.97
N HIS A 259 -9.11 8.72 20.43
CA HIS A 259 -9.90 7.49 20.57
C HIS A 259 -10.47 6.90 19.27
N MET A 260 -10.04 7.40 18.11
CA MET A 260 -10.46 6.87 16.83
C MET A 260 -9.80 5.51 16.58
N ARG A 261 -10.56 4.43 16.74
CA ARG A 261 -10.10 3.07 16.42
C ARG A 261 -10.66 2.65 15.08
N MET A 262 -9.78 2.26 14.18
CA MET A 262 -10.10 2.01 12.78
C MET A 262 -9.35 0.79 12.26
N VAL A 263 -10.01 0.07 11.36
CA VAL A 263 -9.43 -1.07 10.66
C VAL A 263 -9.66 -0.90 9.16
N GLY A 264 -8.67 -1.24 8.36
CA GLY A 264 -8.85 -1.47 6.93
C GLY A 264 -9.47 -2.84 6.69
N ILE A 265 -10.31 -2.94 5.67
CA ILE A 265 -10.99 -4.17 5.28
C ILE A 265 -10.64 -4.44 3.82
N ALA A 266 -9.81 -5.45 3.60
CA ALA A 266 -9.44 -5.88 2.26
C ALA A 266 -10.32 -7.06 1.84
N VAL A 267 -11.09 -6.86 0.78
CA VAL A 267 -11.86 -7.91 0.10
C VAL A 267 -11.31 -8.11 -1.32
N PRO A 268 -11.64 -9.21 -2.02
CA PRO A 268 -11.23 -9.38 -3.40
C PRO A 268 -11.64 -8.18 -4.28
N GLY A 269 -10.65 -7.53 -4.90
CA GLY A 269 -10.85 -6.41 -5.83
C GLY A 269 -11.34 -5.10 -5.21
N HIS A 270 -11.43 -4.98 -3.88
CA HIS A 270 -11.94 -3.76 -3.24
C HIS A 270 -11.38 -3.58 -1.82
N TYR A 271 -11.29 -2.32 -1.38
CA TYR A 271 -10.79 -1.97 -0.05
C TYR A 271 -11.63 -0.85 0.56
N LEU A 272 -12.03 -1.07 1.79
CA LEU A 272 -12.82 -0.14 2.59
C LEU A 272 -12.29 -0.10 4.02
N MET A 273 -13.01 0.53 4.94
CA MET A 273 -12.61 0.56 6.35
C MET A 273 -13.78 0.38 7.30
N GLY A 274 -13.47 0.05 8.54
CA GLY A 274 -14.39 0.07 9.66
C GLY A 274 -13.93 1.06 10.73
N VAL A 275 -14.87 1.75 11.35
CA VAL A 275 -14.64 2.61 12.52
C VAL A 275 -15.34 2.01 13.72
N LEU A 276 -14.63 1.93 14.84
CA LEU A 276 -15.22 1.43 16.07
C LEU A 276 -16.32 2.38 16.56
N ARG A 277 -17.55 1.88 16.54
CA ARG A 277 -18.71 2.49 17.20
C ARG A 277 -19.77 1.43 17.42
N ILE A 278 -20.77 1.74 18.24
CA ILE A 278 -21.94 0.87 18.39
C ILE A 278 -22.74 0.94 17.08
N PRO A 279 -22.98 -0.17 16.36
CA PRO A 279 -23.77 -0.16 15.14
C PRO A 279 -25.22 0.27 15.42
N ALA A 280 -25.74 1.18 14.59
CA ALA A 280 -27.15 1.50 14.57
C ALA A 280 -27.96 0.38 13.90
N LYS A 281 -29.28 0.43 14.02
CA LYS A 281 -30.15 -0.55 13.37
C LYS A 281 -29.97 -0.49 11.84
N GLY A 282 -29.46 -1.57 11.27
CA GLY A 282 -29.25 -1.69 9.82
C GLY A 282 -27.83 -1.36 9.36
N ASP A 283 -26.95 -0.91 10.26
CA ASP A 283 -25.55 -0.67 9.93
C ASP A 283 -24.86 -1.99 9.53
N ALA A 284 -24.10 -1.95 8.45
CA ALA A 284 -23.12 -2.96 8.11
C ALA A 284 -21.89 -2.77 9.00
N PHE A 285 -21.45 -3.86 9.64
CA PHE A 285 -20.28 -3.87 10.52
C PHE A 285 -19.53 -5.20 10.41
N VAL A 286 -18.28 -5.20 10.89
CA VAL A 286 -17.50 -6.42 11.11
C VAL A 286 -17.06 -6.49 12.57
N GLU A 287 -16.81 -7.70 13.06
CA GLU A 287 -16.26 -7.92 14.39
C GLU A 287 -14.76 -8.17 14.33
N TYR A 288 -14.01 -7.47 15.18
CA TYR A 288 -12.57 -7.64 15.33
C TYR A 288 -12.17 -7.52 16.78
N GLN A 289 -11.50 -8.54 17.32
CA GLN A 289 -11.06 -8.59 18.73
C GLN A 289 -12.22 -8.34 19.73
N GLY A 290 -13.41 -8.86 19.43
CA GLY A 290 -14.60 -8.71 20.29
C GLY A 290 -15.24 -7.30 20.25
N LEU A 291 -14.82 -6.46 19.31
CA LEU A 291 -15.35 -5.11 19.11
C LEU A 291 -16.00 -4.99 17.72
N GLN A 292 -17.04 -4.17 17.62
CA GLN A 292 -17.80 -3.95 16.39
C GLN A 292 -17.28 -2.71 15.64
N TYR A 293 -16.93 -2.87 14.38
CA TYR A 293 -16.45 -1.81 13.52
C TYR A 293 -17.46 -1.56 12.41
N VAL A 294 -18.14 -0.42 12.46
CA VAL A 294 -19.11 -0.01 11.44
C VAL A 294 -18.38 0.33 10.16
N LEU A 295 -18.81 -0.27 9.06
CA LEU A 295 -18.19 -0.13 7.76
C LEU A 295 -18.42 1.26 7.18
N ILE A 296 -17.40 1.78 6.50
CA ILE A 296 -17.43 3.01 5.74
C ILE A 296 -16.83 2.68 4.39
N GLU A 297 -17.55 3.00 3.32
CA GLU A 297 -17.10 2.85 1.95
C GLU A 297 -16.59 4.19 1.40
N PRO A 298 -15.27 4.47 1.43
CA PRO A 298 -14.74 5.79 1.08
C PRO A 298 -14.60 5.95 -0.44
N ALA A 299 -14.59 4.82 -1.15
CA ALA A 299 -14.67 4.79 -2.60
C ALA A 299 -16.02 5.37 -3.04
N GLY A 300 -15.96 6.28 -4.00
CA GLY A 300 -17.13 6.84 -4.68
C GLY A 300 -16.87 6.90 -6.18
N PRO A 301 -17.73 7.54 -6.99
CA PRO A 301 -18.82 8.41 -6.57
C PRO A 301 -19.96 7.61 -5.93
N ALA A 302 -20.12 7.78 -4.62
CA ALA A 302 -21.19 7.18 -3.84
C ALA A 302 -21.57 8.22 -2.77
N TRP A 303 -22.81 8.27 -2.32
CA TRP A 303 -23.20 9.11 -1.18
C TRP A 303 -23.77 8.20 -0.10
N LEU A 304 -22.87 7.40 0.47
CA LEU A 304 -23.19 6.32 1.40
C LEU A 304 -22.74 6.73 2.82
N PRO A 305 -23.68 6.96 3.76
CA PRO A 305 -23.31 7.27 5.13
C PRO A 305 -22.57 6.09 5.78
N PRO A 306 -21.74 6.34 6.81
CA PRO A 306 -21.18 5.26 7.64
C PRO A 306 -22.27 4.29 8.10
N GLY A 307 -22.02 2.99 7.93
CA GLY A 307 -23.00 1.92 8.15
C GLY A 307 -23.69 1.44 6.87
N THR A 308 -23.60 2.19 5.77
CA THR A 308 -24.09 1.76 4.46
C THR A 308 -22.91 1.42 3.54
N VAL A 309 -23.01 0.31 2.83
CA VAL A 309 -22.02 -0.17 1.87
C VAL A 309 -22.68 -0.43 0.51
N GLY A 310 -21.89 -0.46 -0.55
CA GLY A 310 -22.34 -0.79 -1.90
C GLY A 310 -22.89 -2.22 -2.01
N GLU A 311 -23.69 -2.47 -3.05
CA GLU A 311 -24.39 -3.74 -3.26
C GLU A 311 -23.42 -4.94 -3.33
N ASP A 312 -22.23 -4.73 -3.88
CA ASP A 312 -21.20 -5.76 -4.04
C ASP A 312 -20.37 -6.02 -2.77
N THR A 313 -20.43 -5.14 -1.77
CA THR A 313 -19.54 -5.21 -0.60
C THR A 313 -19.96 -6.33 0.35
N LEU A 314 -21.25 -6.47 0.67
CA LEU A 314 -21.73 -7.53 1.58
C LEU A 314 -21.49 -8.94 1.03
N PRO A 315 -21.78 -9.24 -0.25
CA PRO A 315 -21.45 -10.53 -0.84
C PRO A 315 -19.95 -10.86 -0.75
N LYS A 316 -19.07 -9.88 -1.00
CA LYS A 316 -17.61 -10.08 -0.91
C LYS A 316 -17.13 -10.38 0.51
N LEU A 317 -17.76 -9.78 1.53
CA LEU A 317 -17.46 -10.09 2.93
C LEU A 317 -17.90 -11.50 3.35
N GLN A 318 -18.96 -12.02 2.71
CA GLN A 318 -19.51 -13.35 2.96
C GLN A 318 -18.94 -14.43 2.04
N ALA A 319 -18.10 -14.06 1.07
CA ALA A 319 -17.53 -14.96 0.08
C ALA A 319 -16.54 -15.95 0.71
N ALA A 320 -16.32 -17.09 0.04
CA ALA A 320 -15.46 -18.16 0.53
C ALA A 320 -13.98 -17.73 0.63
N GLU A 321 -13.57 -16.78 -0.23
CA GLU A 321 -12.25 -16.14 -0.22
C GLU A 321 -12.02 -15.34 1.07
N GLY A 322 -13.10 -14.94 1.75
CA GLY A 322 -13.08 -14.14 2.96
C GLY A 322 -12.53 -12.74 2.76
N PHE A 323 -12.19 -12.10 3.87
CA PHE A 323 -11.61 -10.77 3.92
C PHE A 323 -10.46 -10.71 4.92
N ALA A 324 -9.57 -9.75 4.74
CA ALA A 324 -8.51 -9.47 5.71
C ALA A 324 -8.80 -8.16 6.45
N ILE A 325 -8.64 -8.20 7.77
CA ILE A 325 -8.72 -7.01 8.62
C ILE A 325 -7.31 -6.51 8.87
N GLU A 326 -7.06 -5.25 8.50
CA GLU A 326 -5.76 -4.59 8.63
C GLU A 326 -5.86 -3.41 9.62
N PRO A 327 -5.53 -3.58 10.91
CA PRO A 327 -5.61 -2.48 11.88
C PRO A 327 -4.68 -1.33 11.48
N PHE A 328 -5.21 -0.11 11.44
CA PHE A 328 -4.43 1.07 11.07
C PHE A 328 -3.49 1.52 12.18
N PHE A 329 -3.90 1.31 13.43
CA PHE A 329 -3.12 1.58 14.63
C PHE A 329 -3.24 0.38 15.55
N ASP A 330 -2.18 0.06 16.27
CA ASP A 330 -2.22 -1.04 17.23
C ASP A 330 -3.22 -0.71 18.34
N ALA A 331 -3.83 -1.73 18.95
CA ALA A 331 -4.76 -1.53 20.07
C ALA A 331 -4.11 -0.91 21.33
N GLN A 332 -2.82 -0.58 21.26
CA GLN A 332 -1.97 -0.06 22.33
C GLN A 332 -1.21 1.18 21.81
N GLY A 333 -1.90 2.31 21.65
CA GLY A 333 -1.27 3.59 21.27
C GLY A 333 -2.22 4.54 20.61
#